data_AF-A0AAW5VNM3-F1
#
_entry.id   AF-A0AAW5VNM3-F1
#
_cell.length_a   1.000
_cell.length_b   1.000
_cell.length_c   1.000
_cell.angle_alpha   90.00
_cell.angle_beta   90.00
_cell.angle_gamma   90.00
#
_symmetry.space_group_name_H-M   'P 1'
#
loop_
_entity.id
_entity.type
_entity.pdbx_description
1 polymer ?
#
loop_
_entity_poly.entity_id
_entity_poly.type
_entity_poly.pdbx_seq_one_letter_code
_entity_poly.pdbx_strand_id
1 'polypeptide(L)' 'MRITVYDILDYLASGMEYDEILRDFPYLTKEDILASLAFAADQNKSILVA' A
#
# COMPACT_ATOMS: atom_id res chain seq x y z
N MET A 1 8.38 1.34 -14.92
CA MET A 1 7.43 2.15 -14.12
C MET A 1 7.74 1.91 -12.65
N ARG A 2 7.71 2.93 -11.79
CA ARG A 2 7.88 2.78 -10.32
C ARG A 2 6.58 3.22 -9.66
N ILE A 3 5.92 2.29 -8.96
CA ILE A 3 4.83 2.59 -8.03
C ILE A 3 5.42 2.86 -6.64
N THR A 4 4.85 3.79 -5.87
CA THR A 4 5.27 4.04 -4.50
C THR A 4 4.34 3.33 -3.50
N VAL A 5 4.81 3.19 -2.25
CA VAL A 5 4.00 2.65 -1.15
C VAL A 5 2.67 3.40 -1.01
N TYR A 6 2.67 4.72 -1.23
CA TYR A 6 1.46 5.54 -1.15
C TYR A 6 0.47 5.25 -2.27
N ASP A 7 0.93 4.99 -3.50
CA ASP A 7 0.05 4.61 -4.60
C ASP A 7 -0.68 3.28 -4.28
N ILE A 8 0.04 2.29 -3.72
CA ILE A 8 -0.57 1.02 -3.31
C ILE A 8 -1.68 1.25 -2.28
N LEU A 9 -1.44 2.13 -1.30
CA LEU A 9 -2.42 2.50 -0.29
C LEU A 9 -3.61 3.25 -0.89
N ASP A 10 -3.40 4.09 -1.90
CA ASP A 10 -4.45 4.82 -2.61
C ASP A 10 -5.37 3.89 -3.41
N TYR A 11 -4.79 2.88 -4.08
CA TYR A 11 -5.56 1.83 -4.75
C TYR A 11 -6.41 1.02 -3.76
N LEU A 12 -5.83 0.64 -2.62
CA LEU A 12 -6.56 -0.05 -1.55
C LEU A 12 -7.67 0.85 -0.96
N ALA A 13 -7.41 2.14 -0.79
CA ALA A 13 -8.40 3.12 -0.30
C ALA A 13 -9.54 3.34 -1.32
N SER A 14 -9.25 3.21 -2.62
CA SER A 14 -10.23 3.24 -3.70
C SER A 14 -11.10 1.96 -3.77
N GLY A 15 -10.80 0.94 -2.95
CA GLY A 15 -11.56 -0.30 -2.88
C GLY A 15 -11.05 -1.42 -3.80
N MET A 16 -9.86 -1.28 -4.37
CA MET A 16 -9.23 -2.33 -5.18
C MET A 16 -8.80 -3.50 -4.29
N GLU A 17 -9.01 -4.74 -4.74
CA GLU A 17 -8.58 -5.91 -3.99
C GLU A 17 -7.09 -6.21 -4.18
N TYR A 18 -6.48 -6.86 -3.19
CA TYR A 18 -5.07 -7.28 -3.23
C TYR A 18 -4.72 -8.07 -4.51
N ASP A 19 -5.61 -8.95 -4.96
CA ASP A 19 -5.37 -9.79 -6.14
C ASP A 19 -5.34 -8.98 -7.44
N GLU A 20 -6.13 -7.90 -7.52
CA GLU A 20 -6.15 -6.98 -8.66
C GLU A 20 -4.84 -6.18 -8.71
N ILE A 21 -4.39 -5.65 -7.58
CA ILE A 21 -3.10 -4.95 -7.46
C ILE A 21 -1.94 -5.86 -7.86
N LEU A 22 -1.94 -7.13 -7.42
CA LEU A 22 -0.91 -8.10 -7.78
C LEU A 22 -0.96 -8.49 -9.27
N ARG A 23 -2.14 -8.41 -9.90
CA ARG A 23 -2.32 -8.69 -11.33
C ARG A 23 -1.82 -7.54 -12.20
N ASP A 24 -2.09 -6.30 -11.82
CA ASP A 24 -1.55 -5.10 -12.47
C ASP A 24 -0.04 -4.91 -12.20
N PHE A 25 0.41 -5.34 -11.03
CA PHE A 25 1.80 -5.23 -10.59
C PHE A 25 2.37 -6.60 -10.20
N PRO A 26 2.70 -7.47 -11.17
CA PRO A 26 3.21 -8.83 -10.91
C PRO A 26 4.60 -8.86 -10.26
N TYR A 27 5.25 -7.70 -10.12
CA TYR A 27 6.50 -7.54 -9.39
C TYR A 27 6.28 -7.25 -7.89
N LEU A 28 5.06 -6.92 -7.48
CA LEU A 28 4.69 -6.80 -6.08
C LEU A 28 4.35 -8.19 -5.52
N THR A 29 4.72 -8.41 -4.28
CA THR A 29 4.27 -9.57 -3.52
C THR A 29 3.23 -9.16 -2.49
N LYS A 30 2.47 -10.14 -2.00
CA LYS A 30 1.54 -9.90 -0.90
C LYS A 30 2.25 -9.36 0.35
N GLU A 31 3.50 -9.76 0.56
CA GLU A 31 4.34 -9.27 1.65
C GLU A 31 4.68 -7.78 1.49
N ASP A 32 4.96 -7.31 0.27
CA ASP A 32 5.20 -5.89 0.00
C ASP A 32 3.98 -5.03 0.33
N ILE A 33 2.78 -5.52 0.01
CA ILE A 33 1.53 -4.81 0.32
C ILE A 33 1.29 -4.79 1.84
N LEU A 34 1.53 -5.89 2.54
CA LEU A 34 1.43 -5.95 3.99
C LEU A 34 2.46 -5.06 4.68
N ALA A 35 3.70 -5.03 4.18
CA ALA A 35 4.76 -4.14 4.66
C ALA A 35 4.37 -2.67 4.44
N SER A 36 3.76 -2.35 3.29
CA SER A 36 3.23 -1.03 2.97
C SER A 36 2.13 -0.59 3.94
N LEU A 37 1.20 -1.49 4.26
CA LEU A 37 0.15 -1.27 5.26
C LEU A 37 0.71 -1.11 6.67
N ALA A 38 1.69 -1.94 7.05
CA ALA A 38 2.35 -1.83 8.35
C ALA A 38 3.11 -0.51 8.49
N PHE A 39 3.81 -0.08 7.43
CA PHE A 39 4.47 1.21 7.36
C PHE A 39 3.46 2.36 7.48
N ALA A 40 2.34 2.30 6.77
CA ALA A 40 1.27 3.31 6.86
C ALA A 40 0.65 3.38 8.26
N ALA A 41 0.40 2.22 8.88
CA ALA A 41 -0.13 2.13 10.23
C ALA A 41 0.83 2.70 11.28
N ASP A 42 2.14 2.50 11.10
CA ASP A 42 3.16 3.06 11.97
C ASP A 42 3.36 4.56 11.75
N GLN A 43 3.34 5.02 10.49
CA GLN A 43 3.39 6.44 10.12
C GLN A 43 2.17 7.24 10.64
N ASN A 44 0.99 6.61 10.73
CA ASN A 44 -0.20 7.28 11.27
C ASN A 44 -0.04 7.68 12.75
N LYS A 45 0.87 7.03 13.50
CA LYS A 45 1.21 7.46 14.86
C LYS A 45 1.98 8.78 14.89
N SER A 46 2.65 9.15 13.80
CA SER A 46 3.46 10.38 13.74
C SER A 46 2.68 11.58 13.20
N ILE A 47 1.66 11.37 12.35
CA ILE A 47 0.87 12.47 11.74
C ILE A 47 -0.31 12.96 12.60
N LEU A 48 -0.66 12.27 13.70
CA LEU A 48 -1.72 12.72 14.62
C LEU A 48 -1.24 13.74 15.68
N VAL A 49 -0.04 14.32 15.50
CA VAL A 49 0.48 15.41 16.34
C VAL A 49 0.80 16.62 15.45
N ALA A 50 -0.24 17.38 15.08
CA ALA A 50 -0.13 18.74 14.57
C ALA A 50 -1.41 19.52 14.88
#